data_AF-A0A8T5SR22-F1
#
_entry.id   AF-A0A8T5SR22-F1
#
_cell.length_a   1.000
_cell.length_b   1.000
_cell.length_c   1.000
_cell.angle_alpha   90.00
_cell.angle_beta   90.00
_cell.angle_gamma   90.00
#
_symmetry.space_group_name_H-M   'P 1'
#
loop_
_entity.id
_entity.type
_entity.pdbx_description
1 polymer ?
#
loop_
_entity_poly.entity_id
_entity_poly.type
_entity_poly.pdbx_seq_one_letter_code
_entity_poly.pdbx_strand_id
1 'polypeptide(L)' 'MSKEDRDKWGVAHIFASYNDTIIMITDITGAETLARYSGGMMVKADRNESSPHAAMQ' A
#
# COMPACT_ATOMS: atom_id res chain seq x y z
N MET A 1 9.05 -27.87 -20.14
CA MET A 1 8.08 -27.69 -19.04
C MET A 1 8.13 -26.23 -18.63
N SER A 2 7.13 -25.46 -19.07
CA SER A 2 6.95 -24.07 -18.66
C SER A 2 6.90 -24.03 -17.13
N LYS A 3 7.72 -23.19 -16.50
CA LYS A 3 7.51 -22.82 -15.10
C LYS A 3 6.13 -22.19 -15.03
N GLU A 4 5.18 -22.90 -14.44
CA GLU A 4 3.99 -22.24 -13.90
C GLU A 4 4.51 -21.39 -12.74
N ASP A 5 4.75 -20.11 -13.01
CA ASP A 5 4.90 -19.13 -11.96
C ASP A 5 3.59 -19.13 -11.19
N ARG A 6 3.55 -19.89 -10.09
CA ARG A 6 2.41 -19.90 -9.18
C ARG A 6 2.23 -18.47 -8.71
N ASP A 7 1.12 -17.85 -9.12
CA ASP A 7 0.73 -16.53 -8.63
C ASP A 7 0.78 -16.54 -7.11
N LYS A 8 1.67 -15.73 -6.53
CA LYS A 8 1.77 -15.56 -5.08
C LYS A 8 0.76 -14.50 -4.67
N TRP A 9 -0.20 -14.89 -3.85
CA TRP A 9 -1.24 -14.01 -3.37
C TRP A 9 -0.79 -13.29 -2.10
N GLY A 10 -1.16 -12.02 -1.98
CA GLY A 10 -0.98 -11.20 -0.78
C GLY A 10 -2.25 -10.40 -0.49
N VAL A 11 -2.31 -9.80 0.69
CA VAL A 11 -3.45 -8.99 1.14
C VAL A 11 -3.04 -7.52 1.16
N ALA A 12 -3.81 -6.67 0.49
CA ALA A 12 -3.62 -5.22 0.52
C ALA A 12 -4.61 -4.58 1.49
N HIS A 13 -4.10 -4.00 2.56
CA HIS A 13 -4.85 -3.21 3.54
C HIS A 13 -4.72 -1.73 3.17
N ILE A 14 -5.84 -1.12 2.79
CA ILE A 14 -5.91 0.29 2.40
C ILE A 14 -6.71 1.03 3.47
N PHE A 15 -6.04 1.96 4.15
CA PHE A 15 -6.67 2.84 5.13
C PHE A 15 -6.70 4.26 4.58
N ALA A 16 -7.88 4.73 4.20
CA ALA A 16 -8.11 6.09 3.73
C ALA A 16 -8.79 6.91 4.83
N SER A 17 -8.13 7.99 5.25
CA SER A 17 -8.66 8.92 6.24
C SER A 17 -8.69 10.35 5.68
N TYR A 18 -9.24 11.29 6.44
CA TYR A 18 -9.24 12.70 6.05
C TYR A 18 -7.82 13.28 5.93
N ASN A 19 -6.88 12.76 6.73
CA ASN A 19 -5.54 13.33 6.85
C ASN A 19 -4.49 12.61 6.02
N ASP A 20 -4.60 11.30 5.85
CA ASP A 20 -3.61 10.50 5.12
C ASP A 20 -4.25 9.23 4.53
N THR A 21 -3.58 8.67 3.52
CA THR A 21 -3.84 7.34 2.95
C THR A 21 -2.67 6.43 3.26
N ILE A 22 -2.93 5.30 3.91
CA ILE A 22 -1.90 4.32 4.28
C ILE A 22 -2.18 3.01 3.54
N ILE A 23 -1.16 2.48 2.88
CA ILE A 23 -1.21 1.21 2.16
C ILE A 23 -0.23 0.24 2.81
N MET A 24 -0.75 -0.92 3.16
CA MET A 24 -0.02 -1.98 3.83
C MET A 24 -0.25 -3.30 3.11
N ILE A 25 0.80 -3.93 2.62
CA ILE A 25 0.71 -5.22 1.94
C ILE A 25 1.31 -6.29 2.85
N THR A 26 0.54 -7.33 3.13
CA THR A 26 0.95 -8.48 3.94
C THR A 26 0.84 -9.78 3.16
N ASP A 27 1.45 -10.83 3.71
CA ASP A 27 1.13 -12.20 3.32
C ASP A 27 -0.33 -12.57 3.67
N ILE A 28 -0.77 -13.78 3.29
CA ILE A 28 -2.15 -14.25 3.50
C ILE A 28 -2.48 -14.39 5.00
N THR A 29 -1.48 -14.69 5.83
CA THR A 29 -1.69 -14.80 7.28
C THR A 29 -1.79 -13.44 7.96
N GLY A 30 -1.28 -12.38 7.32
CA GLY A 30 -1.20 -11.04 7.89
C GLY A 30 -0.08 -10.87 8.91
N ALA A 31 0.74 -11.89 9.13
CA ALA A 31 1.83 -11.88 10.11
C ALA A 31 3.08 -11.18 9.57
N GLU A 32 3.32 -11.27 8.26
CA GLU A 32 4.49 -10.68 7.62
C GLU A 32 4.09 -9.47 6.78
N THR A 33 4.74 -8.34 7.05
CA THR A 33 4.59 -7.10 6.27
C THR A 33 5.59 -7.12 5.11
N LEU A 34 5.06 -7.10 3.88
CA LEU A 34 5.87 -7.06 2.66
C LEU A 34 6.20 -5.63 2.24
N ALA A 35 5.24 -4.71 2.36
CA ALA A 35 5.41 -3.32 1.96
C ALA A 35 4.52 -2.38 2.80
N ARG A 36 5.06 -1.20 3.14
CA ARG A 36 4.35 -0.14 3.86
C ARG A 36 4.62 1.21 3.25
N TYR A 37 3.57 1.90 2.83
CA TYR A 37 3.66 3.25 2.30
C TYR A 37 2.50 4.11 2.79
N SER A 38 2.70 5.41 2.87
CA SER A 38 1.65 6.38 3.14
C SER A 38 1.71 7.55 2.17
N GLY A 39 0.61 8.28 2.02
CA GLY A 39 0.51 9.43 1.14
C GLY A 39 1.55 10.50 1.50
N GLY A 40 1.81 10.72 2.79
CA GLY A 40 2.88 11.60 3.26
C GLY A 40 4.31 11.19 2.89
N MET A 41 4.55 9.94 2.49
CA MET A 41 5.85 9.55 1.92
C MET A 41 6.02 10.01 0.46
N MET A 42 4.90 10.22 -0.25
CA MET A 42 4.87 10.56 -1.68
C MET A 42 4.76 12.07 -1.93
N VAL A 43 4.35 12.84 -0.93
CA VAL A 43 4.22 14.30 -1.03
C VAL A 43 5.12 15.04 -0.04
N LYS A 44 5.47 16.29 -0.36
CA LYS A 44 6.27 17.15 0.53
C LYS A 44 5.45 18.06 1.44
N ALA A 45 4.15 18.15 1.22
CA ALA A 45 3.28 19.07 1.93
C ALA A 45 2.19 18.30 2.67
N ASP A 46 2.10 18.50 3.99
CA ASP A 46 1.23 17.75 4.91
C ASP A 46 -0.26 17.83 4.55
N ARG A 47 -0.70 18.92 3.91
CA ARG A 47 -2.10 19.06 3.44
C ARG A 47 -2.45 18.14 2.27
N ASN A 48 -1.47 17.58 1.57
CA ASN A 48 -1.68 16.78 0.38
C ASN A 48 -1.60 15.28 0.64
N GLU A 49 -1.36 14.85 1.88
CA GLU A 49 -1.15 13.44 2.24
C GLU A 49 -2.39 12.57 1.94
N SER A 50 -3.60 13.10 2.14
CA SER A 50 -4.85 12.42 1.78
C SER A 50 -5.29 12.60 0.32
N SER A 51 -4.52 13.33 -0.49
CA SER A 51 -4.94 13.65 -1.86
C SER A 51 -4.95 12.38 -2.74
N PRO A 52 -5.89 12.25 -3.69
CA PRO A 52 -5.90 11.12 -4.64
C PRO A 52 -4.61 11.02 -5.45
N HIS A 53 -3.94 12.14 -5.70
CA HIS A 53 -2.64 12.16 -6.36
C HIS A 53 -1.56 11.50 -5.50
N ALA A 54 -1.53 11.76 -4.19
CA ALA A 54 -0.60 11.12 -3.27
C ALA A 54 -0.82 9.61 -3.15
N ALA A 55 -2.08 9.16 -3.22
CA ALA A 55 -2.44 7.74 -3.12
C ALA A 55 -2.17 6.93 -4.41
N MET A 56 -2.13 7.59 -5.57
CA MET A 56 -1.84 6.93 -6.87
C MET A 56 -0.34 6.80 -7.14
N GLN A 57 0.48 7.64 -6.51
CA GLN A 57 1.91 7.71 -6.72
C GLN A 57 2.63 6.62 -5.92
#